data_AF-A0A553RQ82-F1
#
_entry.id   AF-A0A553RQ82-F1
#
_cell.length_a   1.000
_cell.length_b   1.000
_cell.length_c   1.000
_cell.angle_alpha   90.00
_cell.angle_beta   90.00
_cell.angle_gamma   90.00
#
_symmetry.space_group_name_H-M   'P 1'
#
loop_
_entity.id
_entity.type
_entity.pdbx_description
1 polymer ?
#
loop_
_entity_poly.entity_id
_entity_poly.type
_entity_poly.pdbx_seq_one_letter_code
_entity_poly.pdbx_strand_id
1 'polypeptide(L)' 'VKVMVRVCPSSPASTAESSSFLNVDSRKKQVTIMDPATNSQQNQAQKRGSSNQVPPKMFAFDAAFSHDASQ' A
#
# COMPACT_ATOMS: atom_id res chain seq x y z
N VAL A 1 -21.12 13.71 5.37
CA VAL A 1 -20.81 12.27 5.18
C VAL A 1 -19.34 12.07 5.53
N LYS A 2 -19.01 10.99 6.25
CA LYS A 2 -17.62 10.65 6.61
C LYS A 2 -17.25 9.32 5.95
N VAL A 3 -16.11 9.27 5.27
CA VAL A 3 -15.60 8.07 4.60
C VAL A 3 -14.37 7.58 5.35
N MET A 4 -14.42 6.33 5.79
CA MET A 4 -13.36 5.66 6.53
C MET A 4 -12.99 4.38 5.80
N VAL A 5 -11.71 4.01 5.86
CA VAL A 5 -11.22 2.77 5.25
C VAL A 5 -10.42 1.96 6.26
N ARG A 6 -10.61 0.64 6.26
CA ARG A 6 -9.80 -0.31 7.02
C ARG A 6 -9.27 -1.38 6.08
N VAL A 7 -7.99 -1.69 6.22
CA VAL A 7 -7.37 -2.82 5.52
C VAL A 7 -7.54 -4.06 6.38
N CYS A 8 -8.13 -5.11 5.80
CA CYS A 8 -8.25 -6.40 6.47
C CYS A 8 -6.89 -7.13 6.44
N PRO A 9 -6.57 -7.94 7.46
CA PRO A 9 -5.45 -8.84 7.36
C PRO A 9 -5.67 -9.78 6.17
N SER A 10 -4.66 -9.92 5.32
CA SER A 10 -4.68 -10.95 4.29
C SER A 10 -4.26 -12.29 4.91
N SER A 11 -4.66 -13.41 4.31
CA SER A 11 -4.26 -14.75 4.77
C SER A 11 -2.73 -14.83 4.94
N PRO A 12 -2.19 -15.67 5.84
CA PRO A 12 -0.76 -15.68 6.15
C PRO A 12 0.14 -15.91 4.91
N ALA A 13 -0.34 -16.65 3.90
CA ALA A 13 0.36 -16.83 2.63
C ALA A 13 0.40 -15.57 1.74
N SER A 14 -0.52 -14.63 1.97
CA SER A 14 -0.69 -13.38 1.20
C SER A 14 -0.28 -12.11 1.96
N THR A 15 0.09 -12.21 3.24
CA THR A 15 0.48 -11.06 4.07
C THR A 15 1.76 -10.40 3.56
N ALA A 16 2.79 -11.20 3.25
CA ALA A 16 4.04 -10.71 2.70
C ALA A 16 3.82 -9.99 1.34
N GLU A 17 2.99 -10.58 0.47
CA GLU A 17 2.63 -10.01 -0.83
C GLU A 17 1.84 -8.71 -0.69
N SER A 18 0.91 -8.62 0.27
CA SER A 18 0.04 -7.45 0.46
C SER A 18 0.79 -6.21 0.97
N SER A 19 1.77 -6.39 1.86
CA SER A 19 2.60 -5.28 2.38
C SER A 19 3.50 -4.65 1.31
N SER A 20 3.65 -5.31 0.16
CA SER A 20 4.56 -4.93 -0.91
C SER A 20 3.95 -3.88 -1.86
N PHE A 21 2.62 -3.90 -2.05
CA PHE A 21 1.91 -3.00 -2.97
C PHE A 21 0.88 -2.09 -2.27
N LEU A 22 0.59 -2.30 -0.99
CA LEU A 22 -0.39 -1.53 -0.23
C LEU A 22 0.26 -0.92 1.01
N ASN A 23 0.08 0.38 1.22
CA ASN A 23 0.53 1.10 2.42
C ASN A 23 -0.62 1.92 3.02
N VAL A 24 -0.72 1.92 4.35
CA VAL A 24 -1.71 2.72 5.09
C VAL A 24 -0.96 3.69 6.00
N ASP A 25 -1.23 4.99 5.82
CA ASP A 25 -0.74 6.04 6.71
C ASP A 25 -1.93 6.61 7.48
N SER A 26 -2.18 6.05 8.67
CA SER A 26 -3.30 6.46 9.53
C SER A 26 -3.16 7.91 9.99
N ARG A 27 -1.92 8.43 10.10
CA ARG A 27 -1.66 9.82 10.51
C ARG A 27 -2.02 10.79 9.39
N LYS A 28 -1.65 10.48 8.15
CA LYS A 28 -2.06 11.24 6.95
C LYS A 28 -3.49 10.93 6.51
N LYS A 29 -4.12 9.91 7.09
CA LYS A 29 -5.44 9.40 6.70
C LYS A 29 -5.47 8.99 5.24
N GLN A 30 -4.43 8.29 4.81
CA GLN A 30 -4.20 7.94 3.41
C GLN A 30 -3.94 6.46 3.21
N VAL A 31 -4.30 5.97 2.03
CA VAL A 31 -3.91 4.65 1.52
C VAL A 31 -3.16 4.85 0.22
N THR A 32 -2.01 4.22 0.10
CA THR A 32 -1.17 4.23 -1.11
C THR A 32 -1.19 2.84 -1.73
N ILE A 33 -1.50 2.78 -3.02
CA ILE A 33 -1.46 1.57 -3.84
C ILE A 33 -0.33 1.73 -4.85
N MET A 34 0.64 0.84 -4.79
CA MET A 34 1.72 0.70 -5.76
C MET A 34 1.33 -0.37 -6.78
N ASP A 35 1.86 -0.29 -7.99
CA ASP A 35 1.64 -1.33 -8.99
C ASP A 35 2.33 -2.63 -8.54
N PRO A 36 1.60 -3.76 -8.37
CA PRO A 36 2.18 -5.04 -7.95
C PRO A 36 3.34 -5.51 -8.85
N ALA A 37 3.34 -5.14 -10.13
CA ALA A 37 4.43 -5.49 -11.05
C ALA A 37 5.76 -4.83 -10.67
N THR A 38 5.73 -3.69 -9.95
CA THR A 38 6.93 -2.94 -9.55
C THR A 38 7.76 -3.67 -8.49
N ASN A 39 7.15 -4.54 -7.68
CA ASN A 39 7.86 -5.27 -6.62
C ASN A 39 8.58 -6.53 -7.14
N SER A 40 8.08 -7.13 -8.23
CA SER A 40 8.75 -8.25 -8.90
C SER A 40 10.16 -7.91 -9.44
N GLN A 41 10.44 -6.63 -9.66
CA GLN A 41 11.71 -6.12 -10.16
C GLN A 41 12.68 -5.66 -9.06
N GLN A 42 12.26 -5.57 -7.79
CA GLN A 42 13.12 -5.06 -6.72
C GLN A 42 14.33 -5.98 -6.41
N ASN A 43 14.28 -7.26 -6.78
CA ASN A 43 15.39 -8.20 -6.63
C ASN A 43 16.40 -8.17 -7.79
N GLN A 44 16.17 -7.40 -8.85
CA GLN A 44 17.10 -7.23 -9.97
C GLN A 44 17.40 -5.75 -10.18
N ALA A 45 18.61 -5.33 -9.80
CA ALA A 45 19.21 -4.04 -10.12
C ALA A 45 18.77 -2.83 -9.27
N GLN A 46 19.58 -2.59 -8.24
CA GLN A 46 19.80 -1.34 -7.52
C GLN A 46 20.26 -0.15 -8.41
N LYS A 47 19.85 -0.03 -9.68
CA LYS A 47 20.45 0.96 -10.59
C LYS A 47 19.46 1.59 -11.57
N ARG A 48 19.29 2.91 -11.35
CA ARG A 48 18.89 3.96 -12.30
C ARG A 48 17.39 4.24 -12.38
N GLY A 49 17.07 5.50 -12.09
CA GLY A 49 15.70 5.99 -11.99
C GLY A 49 14.95 6.05 -13.32
N SER A 50 13.64 6.19 -13.14
CA SER A 50 12.74 7.05 -13.91
C SER A 50 12.71 6.85 -15.43
N SER A 51 11.87 5.92 -15.88
CA SER A 51 11.14 6.09 -17.16
C SER A 51 9.84 5.30 -17.20
N ASN A 52 9.75 4.11 -16.58
CA ASN A 52 8.58 3.23 -16.71
C ASN A 52 7.93 2.80 -15.38
N GLN A 53 8.32 3.35 -14.23
CA GLN A 53 7.63 3.03 -12.99
C GLN A 53 6.33 3.84 -12.89
N VAL A 54 5.21 3.13 -12.80
CA VAL A 54 3.90 3.73 -12.53
C VAL A 54 3.97 4.39 -11.16
N PRO A 55 3.68 5.70 -11.04
CA PRO A 55 3.72 6.38 -9.75
C PRO A 55 2.69 5.78 -8.79
N PRO A 56 2.99 5.70 -7.47
CA PRO A 56 2.03 5.22 -6.48
C PRO A 56 0.75 6.06 -6.49
N LYS A 57 -0.41 5.39 -6.40
CA LYS A 57 -1.70 6.06 -6.32
C LYS A 57 -2.11 6.26 -4.87
N MET A 58 -2.34 7.51 -4.47
CA MET A 58 -2.72 7.89 -3.11
C MET A 58 -4.20 8.23 -3.04
N PHE A 59 -4.87 7.74 -2.00
CA PHE A 59 -6.26 8.00 -1.67
C PHE A 59 -6.36 8.55 -0.26
N ALA A 60 -7.04 9.69 -0.08
CA ALA A 60 -7.26 10.30 1.22
C ALA A 60 -8.67 10.02 1.73
N PHE A 61 -8.80 9.85 3.05
CA PHE A 61 -10.03 9.52 3.75
C PHE A 61 -10.16 10.35 5.02
N ASP A 62 -11.32 10.33 5.67
CA ASP A 62 -11.49 10.98 6.97
C ASP A 62 -10.78 10.23 8.10
N ALA A 63 -10.59 8.92 7.92
CA ALA A 63 -9.72 8.06 8.70
C ALA A 63 -9.29 6.82 7.88
N ALA A 64 -8.06 6.37 8.09
CA ALA A 64 -7.52 5.15 7.50
C ALA A 64 -6.97 4.27 8.62
N PHE A 65 -7.28 2.97 8.59
CA PHE A 65 -6.90 2.01 9.61
C PHE A 65 -6.17 0.81 9.00
N SER A 66 -5.06 0.43 9.62
CA SER A 66 -4.36 -0.82 9.37
C SER A 66 -5.11 -2.01 9.98
N HIS A 67 -4.65 -3.22 9.66
CA HIS A 67 -5.32 -4.46 10.06
C HIS A 67 -5.30 -4.70 11.57
N ASP A 68 -4.30 -4.16 12.27
CA ASP A 68 -4.08 -4.22 13.72
C ASP A 68 -4.89 -3.19 14.52
N ALA A 69 -5.64 -2.31 13.87
CA ALA A 69 -6.50 -1.35 14.57
C ALA A 69 -7.64 -2.06 15.34
N SER A 70 -7.97 -1.56 16.54
CA SER A 70 -9.15 -2.03 17.27
C SER A 70 -10.44 -1.59 16.57
N GLN A 71 -11.56 -2.28 16.86
CA GLN A 71 -12.89 -1.72 16.59
C GLN A 71 -13.25 -0.66 17.63
#